data_AF-A0A822DVR1-F1
#
_entry.id   AF-A0A822DVR1-F1
#
_cell.length_a   1.000
_cell.length_b   1.000
_cell.length_c   1.000
_cell.angle_alpha   90.00
_cell.angle_beta   90.00
_cell.angle_gamma   90.00
#
_symmetry.space_group_name_H-M   'P 1'
#
loop_
_entity.id
_entity.type
_entity.pdbx_description
1 polymer ?
#
loop_
_entity_poly.entity_id
_entity_poly.type
_entity_poly.pdbx_seq_one_letter_code
_entity_poly.pdbx_strand_id
1 'polypeptide(L)'
;TKIDANNKVLRDVKAILNKFTPQTYDKLQKKLEALEIDRFERLEGMISILFSKAVDEPPFRVLCAKLCKQFQKKQVTVPDEDGKPVIYYFRQILLTRCQKEFETDYRQEIEYEKRKAEVEAITDEKINKEEAEKLEDDLLKVKRRKLGNI
;
A
#
# COMPACT_ATOMS: atom_id res chain seq x y z
N THR A 1 16.81 -4.88 -18.26
CA THR A 1 15.95 -3.70 -18.55
C THR A 1 15.73 -2.90 -17.26
N LYS A 2 15.40 -1.60 -17.35
CA LYS A 2 15.16 -0.73 -16.16
C LYS A 2 14.11 -1.30 -15.19
N ILE A 3 13.11 -1.99 -15.73
CA ILE A 3 12.04 -2.69 -14.98
C ILE A 3 12.61 -3.78 -14.06
N ASP A 4 13.55 -4.59 -14.55
CA ASP A 4 14.15 -5.68 -13.76
C ASP A 4 14.98 -5.16 -12.58
N ALA A 5 15.71 -4.05 -12.78
CA ALA A 5 16.47 -3.40 -11.72
C ALA A 5 15.55 -2.81 -10.62
N ASN A 6 14.43 -2.19 -10.99
CA ASN A 6 13.44 -1.71 -10.01
C ASN A 6 12.83 -2.88 -9.22
N ASN A 7 12.44 -3.95 -9.91
CA ASN A 7 11.88 -5.15 -9.28
C ASN A 7 12.86 -5.83 -8.34
N LYS A 8 14.17 -5.79 -8.64
CA LYS A 8 15.21 -6.31 -7.73
C LYS A 8 15.27 -5.50 -6.44
N VAL A 9 15.34 -4.17 -6.53
CA VAL A 9 15.37 -3.30 -5.33
C VAL A 9 14.12 -3.50 -4.48
N LEU A 10 12.93 -3.57 -5.09
CA LEU A 10 11.68 -3.79 -4.34
C LEU A 10 11.60 -5.19 -3.70
N ARG A 11 12.19 -6.22 -4.33
CA ARG A 11 12.35 -7.54 -3.70
C ARG A 11 13.28 -7.48 -2.50
N ASP A 12 14.38 -6.75 -2.59
CA ASP A 12 15.32 -6.57 -1.48
C ASP A 12 14.68 -5.79 -0.32
N VAL A 13 13.90 -4.74 -0.61
CA VAL A 13 13.07 -4.02 0.38
C VAL A 13 12.13 -4.98 1.09
N LYS A 14 11.36 -5.80 0.36
CA LYS A 14 10.46 -6.80 0.95
C LYS A 14 11.22 -7.79 1.83
N ALA A 15 12.33 -8.33 1.35
CA ALA A 15 13.13 -9.31 2.08
C ALA A 15 13.72 -8.74 3.39
N ILE A 16 14.13 -7.46 3.38
CA ILE A 16 14.57 -6.74 4.57
C ILE A 16 13.41 -6.55 5.55
N LEU A 17 12.26 -6.05 5.07
CA LEU A 17 11.08 -5.80 5.91
C LEU A 17 10.50 -7.08 6.53
N ASN A 18 10.60 -8.22 5.85
CA ASN A 18 10.17 -9.50 6.42
C ASN A 18 11.06 -10.00 7.57
N LYS A 19 12.29 -9.49 7.69
CA LYS A 19 13.21 -9.81 8.79
C LYS A 19 13.25 -8.71 9.85
N PHE A 20 12.47 -7.65 9.67
CA PHE A 20 12.43 -6.50 10.55
C PHE A 20 11.74 -6.87 11.86
N THR A 21 12.46 -6.72 12.95
CA THR A 21 11.96 -6.89 14.32
C THR A 21 12.53 -5.76 15.17
N PRO A 22 12.01 -5.51 16.37
CA PRO A 22 12.63 -4.55 17.28
C PRO A 22 14.12 -4.81 17.52
N GLN A 23 14.54 -6.08 17.57
CA GLN A 23 15.93 -6.48 17.80
C GLN A 23 16.83 -6.29 16.56
N THR A 24 16.28 -6.48 15.36
CA THR A 24 17.03 -6.36 14.10
C THR A 24 16.92 -4.98 13.46
N TYR A 25 16.16 -4.06 14.08
CA TYR A 25 15.80 -2.75 13.53
C TYR A 25 17.00 -1.96 13.02
N ASP A 26 17.99 -1.67 13.88
CA ASP A 26 19.09 -0.77 13.53
C ASP A 26 19.95 -1.34 12.39
N LYS A 27 20.16 -2.66 12.38
CA LYS A 27 20.93 -3.34 11.34
C LYS A 27 20.19 -3.31 10.00
N LEU A 28 18.89 -3.60 10.02
CA LEU A 28 18.09 -3.69 8.80
C LEU A 28 17.69 -2.32 8.25
N GLN A 29 17.56 -1.30 9.10
CA GLN A 29 17.40 0.09 8.70
C GLN A 29 18.60 0.53 7.87
N LYS A 30 19.83 0.33 8.37
CA LYS A 30 21.04 0.70 7.63
C LYS A 30 21.13 0.00 6.27
N LYS A 31 20.71 -1.27 6.19
CA LYS A 31 20.62 -1.98 4.92
C LYS A 31 19.60 -1.36 3.97
N LEU A 32 18.46 -0.93 4.51
CA LEU A 32 17.41 -0.28 3.74
C LEU A 32 17.86 1.09 3.20
N GLU A 33 18.59 1.86 4.01
CA GLU A 33 19.18 3.15 3.61
C GLU A 33 20.28 3.01 2.56
N ALA A 34 21.00 1.89 2.58
CA ALA A 34 22.03 1.56 1.59
C ALA A 34 21.44 1.12 0.23
N LEU A 35 20.13 0.88 0.14
CA LEU A 35 19.50 0.59 -1.15
C LEU A 35 19.36 1.87 -1.98
N GLU A 36 19.52 1.71 -3.30
CA GLU A 36 19.35 2.78 -4.29
C GLU A 36 17.86 3.11 -4.49
N ILE A 37 17.26 3.78 -3.51
CA ILE A 37 15.89 4.31 -3.61
C ILE A 37 15.97 5.74 -4.12
N ASP A 38 16.36 5.87 -5.39
CA ASP A 38 16.72 7.12 -6.08
C ASP A 38 15.75 7.50 -7.20
N ARG A 39 14.71 6.68 -7.42
CA ARG A 39 13.67 6.89 -8.45
C ARG A 39 12.29 6.88 -7.82
N PHE A 40 11.35 7.56 -8.47
CA PHE A 40 9.96 7.64 -8.02
C PHE A 40 9.33 6.26 -7.83
N GLU A 41 9.48 5.35 -8.78
CA GLU A 41 8.86 4.02 -8.72
C GLU A 41 9.43 3.18 -7.56
N ARG A 42 10.70 3.38 -7.22
CA ARG A 42 11.34 2.71 -6.08
C ARG A 42 10.86 3.29 -4.76
N LEU A 43 10.73 4.61 -4.68
CA LEU A 43 10.27 5.31 -3.47
C LEU A 43 8.79 5.01 -3.19
N GLU A 44 7.94 5.13 -4.22
CA GLU A 44 6.53 4.76 -4.16
C GLU A 44 6.35 3.28 -3.84
N GLY A 45 7.12 2.39 -4.49
CA GLY A 45 7.09 0.95 -4.23
C GLY A 45 7.46 0.61 -2.79
N MET A 46 8.49 1.26 -2.21
CA MET A 46 8.83 1.08 -0.80
C MET A 46 7.69 1.50 0.13
N ILE A 47 7.06 2.66 -0.13
CA ILE A 47 5.91 3.14 0.65
C ILE A 47 4.76 2.13 0.58
N SER A 48 4.45 1.63 -0.61
CA SER A 48 3.41 0.62 -0.82
C SER A 48 3.67 -0.64 0.01
N ILE A 49 4.90 -1.14 0.02
CA ILE A 49 5.28 -2.32 0.81
C ILE A 49 5.14 -2.06 2.32
N LEU A 50 5.63 -0.90 2.80
CA LEU A 50 5.52 -0.53 4.21
C LEU A 50 4.07 -0.39 4.65
N PHE A 51 3.24 0.21 3.81
CA PHE A 51 1.82 0.41 4.06
C PHE A 51 1.10 -0.93 4.15
N SER A 52 1.21 -1.79 3.13
CA SER A 52 0.61 -3.13 3.15
C SER A 52 1.03 -3.91 4.40
N LYS A 53 2.32 -3.90 4.75
CA LYS A 53 2.79 -4.60 5.95
C LYS A 53 2.21 -4.04 7.26
N ALA A 54 2.01 -2.73 7.35
CA ALA A 54 1.40 -2.12 8.54
C ALA A 54 -0.10 -2.46 8.68
N VAL A 55 -0.80 -2.58 7.56
CA VAL A 55 -2.23 -2.93 7.49
C VAL A 55 -2.44 -4.42 7.78
N ASP A 56 -1.63 -5.27 7.13
CA ASP A 56 -1.76 -6.73 7.21
C ASP A 56 -1.23 -7.28 8.54
N GLU A 57 -0.23 -6.63 9.15
CA GLU A 57 0.43 -7.09 10.37
C GLU A 57 0.41 -6.01 11.47
N PRO A 58 -0.62 -5.97 12.35
CA PRO A 58 -0.74 -4.96 13.40
C PRO A 58 0.50 -4.78 14.30
N PRO A 59 1.25 -5.84 14.69
CA PRO A 59 2.49 -5.69 15.46
C PRO A 59 3.58 -4.87 14.75
N PHE A 60 3.54 -4.79 13.41
CA PHE A 60 4.51 -4.04 12.61
C PHE A 60 4.18 -2.56 12.47
N ARG A 61 2.99 -2.08 12.85
CA ARG A 61 2.59 -0.68 12.71
C ARG A 61 3.57 0.31 13.32
N VAL A 62 4.00 0.06 14.57
CA VAL A 62 4.98 0.90 15.28
C VAL A 62 6.32 0.95 14.54
N LEU A 63 6.73 -0.20 13.98
CA LEU A 63 7.98 -0.35 13.24
C LEU A 63 7.93 0.41 11.91
N CYS A 64 6.84 0.25 11.15
CA CYS A 64 6.58 0.97 9.92
C CYS A 64 6.50 2.48 10.16
N ALA A 65 5.83 2.94 11.22
CA ALA A 65 5.78 4.35 11.60
C ALA A 65 7.19 4.91 11.91
N LYS A 66 8.01 4.15 12.63
CA LYS A 66 9.41 4.53 12.90
C LYS A 66 10.22 4.66 11.61
N LEU A 67 10.04 3.75 10.65
CA LEU A 67 10.67 3.83 9.32
C LEU A 67 10.17 5.04 8.52
N CYS A 68 8.86 5.26 8.47
CA CYS A 68 8.29 6.44 7.79
C CYS A 68 8.89 7.75 8.34
N LYS A 69 9.13 7.85 9.65
CA LYS A 69 9.80 9.01 10.26
C LYS A 69 11.26 9.16 9.83
N GLN A 70 12.00 8.07 9.65
CA GLN A 70 13.39 8.11 9.16
C GLN A 70 13.45 8.57 7.69
N PHE A 71 12.59 8.00 6.84
CA PHE A 71 12.57 8.31 5.41
C PHE A 71 11.81 9.59 5.04
N GLN A 72 11.18 10.28 5.99
CA GLN A 72 10.31 11.44 5.71
C GLN A 72 10.95 12.55 4.86
N LYS A 73 12.28 12.72 4.96
CA LYS A 73 13.06 13.73 4.23
C LYS A 73 13.66 13.20 2.93
N LYS A 74 13.54 11.89 2.64
CA LYS A 74 14.00 11.29 1.39
C LYS A 74 13.18 11.91 0.25
N GLN A 75 13.88 12.29 -0.82
CA GLN A 75 13.27 12.85 -2.01
C GLN A 75 13.90 12.24 -3.25
N VAL A 76 13.16 12.29 -4.35
CA VAL A 76 13.65 11.90 -5.68
C VAL A 76 13.25 13.00 -6.66
N THR A 77 14.12 13.28 -7.62
CA THR A 77 13.85 14.27 -8.67
C THR A 77 13.58 13.54 -9.96
N VAL A 78 12.45 13.85 -10.59
CA VAL A 78 12.03 13.26 -11.86
C VAL A 78 11.69 14.39 -12.83
N PRO A 79 12.11 14.32 -14.10
CA PRO A 79 11.67 15.28 -15.10
C PRO A 79 10.16 15.13 -15.38
N ASP A 80 9.44 16.25 -15.51
CA ASP A 80 8.07 16.27 -16.03
C ASP A 80 8.03 16.14 -17.57
N GLU A 81 6.84 16.29 -18.16
CA GLU A 81 6.63 16.22 -19.61
C GLU A 81 7.38 17.32 -20.38
N ASP A 82 7.64 18.47 -19.75
CA ASP A 82 8.45 19.56 -20.30
C ASP A 82 9.96 19.38 -20.02
N GLY A 83 10.35 18.30 -19.33
CA GLY A 83 11.72 18.04 -18.88
C GLY A 83 12.16 18.85 -17.66
N LYS A 84 11.26 19.59 -16.99
CA LYS A 84 11.57 20.35 -15.78
C LYS A 84 11.69 19.41 -14.58
N PRO A 85 12.66 19.65 -13.67
CA PRO A 85 12.84 18.80 -12.51
C PRO A 85 11.70 18.98 -11.50
N VAL A 86 10.93 17.92 -11.26
CA VAL A 86 9.92 17.83 -10.21
C VAL A 86 10.48 17.01 -9.04
N ILE A 87 10.38 17.56 -7.84
CA ILE A 87 10.85 16.89 -6.62
C ILE A 87 9.67 16.21 -5.94
N TYR A 88 9.81 14.91 -5.69
CA TYR A 88 8.84 14.12 -4.95
C TYR A 88 9.41 13.76 -3.58
N TYR A 89 8.76 14.26 -2.52
CA TYR A 89 9.14 13.95 -1.14
C TYR A 89 8.42 12.69 -0.66
N PHE A 90 9.12 11.85 0.10
CA PHE A 90 8.54 10.66 0.73
C PHE A 90 7.28 11.00 1.53
N ARG A 91 7.31 12.07 2.32
CA ARG A 91 6.16 12.52 3.11
C ARG A 91 4.94 12.84 2.23
N GLN A 92 5.13 13.49 1.09
CA GLN A 92 4.02 13.81 0.18
C GLN A 92 3.42 12.54 -0.40
N ILE A 93 4.24 11.61 -0.90
CA ILE A 93 3.77 10.34 -1.47
C ILE A 93 3.02 9.52 -0.40
N LEU A 94 3.55 9.46 0.82
CA LEU A 94 2.91 8.76 1.95
C LEU A 94 1.53 9.36 2.26
N LEU A 95 1.41 10.68 2.37
CA LEU A 95 0.13 11.35 2.63
C LEU A 95 -0.88 11.08 1.51
N THR A 96 -0.47 11.22 0.25
CA THR A 96 -1.32 10.89 -0.90
C THR A 96 -1.79 9.45 -0.86
N ARG A 97 -0.94 8.50 -0.45
CA ARG A 97 -1.32 7.09 -0.31
C ARG A 97 -2.34 6.90 0.82
N CYS A 98 -2.11 7.49 2.00
CA CYS A 98 -3.04 7.41 3.12
C CYS A 98 -4.41 8.01 2.77
N GLN A 99 -4.42 9.17 2.07
CA GLN A 99 -5.65 9.81 1.62
C GLN A 99 -6.41 8.91 0.62
N LYS A 100 -5.72 8.34 -0.38
CA LYS A 100 -6.34 7.41 -1.33
C LYS A 100 -6.95 6.21 -0.62
N GLU A 101 -6.27 5.65 0.38
CA GLU A 101 -6.78 4.53 1.14
C GLU A 101 -8.03 4.92 1.94
N PHE A 102 -8.00 6.05 2.65
CA PHE A 102 -9.15 6.56 3.40
C PHE A 102 -10.36 6.86 2.52
N GLU A 103 -10.16 7.47 1.35
CA GLU A 103 -11.24 7.73 0.39
C GLU A 103 -11.76 6.44 -0.27
N THR A 104 -10.95 5.38 -0.33
CA THR A 104 -11.39 4.08 -0.84
C THR A 104 -12.46 3.47 0.06
N ASP A 105 -12.43 3.73 1.38
CA ASP A 105 -13.46 3.23 2.29
C ASP A 105 -14.87 3.74 1.95
N TYR A 106 -14.96 4.99 1.48
CA TYR A 106 -16.20 5.61 1.02
C TYR A 106 -16.64 5.07 -0.35
N ARG A 107 -15.68 4.89 -1.27
CA ARG A 107 -15.95 4.28 -2.58
C ARG A 107 -16.46 2.84 -2.44
N GLN A 108 -15.89 2.06 -1.53
CA GLN A 108 -16.29 0.68 -1.29
C GLN A 108 -17.71 0.57 -0.72
N GLU A 109 -18.15 1.52 0.11
CA GLU A 109 -19.54 1.56 0.57
C GLU A 109 -20.51 1.84 -0.59
N ILE A 110 -20.20 2.82 -1.44
CA ILE A 110 -21.01 3.11 -2.63
C ILE A 110 -21.04 1.90 -3.58
N GLU A 111 -19.91 1.24 -3.80
CA GLU A 111 -19.81 0.09 -4.69
C GLU A 111 -20.52 -1.15 -4.13
N TYR A 112 -20.48 -1.33 -2.80
CA TYR A 112 -21.24 -2.37 -2.11
C TYR A 112 -22.76 -2.18 -2.30
N GLU A 113 -23.28 -0.96 -2.08
CA GLU A 113 -24.71 -0.68 -2.26
C GLU A 113 -25.15 -0.87 -3.73
N LYS A 114 -24.31 -0.50 -4.70
CA LYS A 114 -24.57 -0.78 -6.12
C LYS A 114 -24.63 -2.26 -6.42
N ARG A 115 -23.61 -3.04 -6.01
CA ARG A 115 -23.58 -4.50 -6.22
C ARG A 115 -24.73 -5.20 -5.50
N LYS A 116 -25.12 -4.72 -4.31
CA LYS A 116 -26.27 -5.24 -3.59
C LYS A 116 -27.56 -5.05 -4.38
N ALA A 117 -27.80 -3.85 -4.91
CA ALA A 117 -28.97 -3.58 -5.76
C ALA A 117 -28.96 -4.41 -7.05
N GLU A 118 -27.79 -4.62 -7.66
CA GLU A 118 -27.64 -5.50 -8.83
C GLU A 118 -27.98 -6.96 -8.49
N VAL A 119 -27.49 -7.49 -7.37
CA VAL A 119 -27.81 -8.85 -6.90
C VAL A 119 -29.29 -9.00 -6.57
N GLU A 120 -29.91 -8.03 -5.90
CA GLU A 120 -31.35 -8.01 -5.60
C GLU A 120 -32.22 -7.99 -6.87
N ALA A 121 -31.70 -7.46 -7.98
CA ALA A 121 -32.39 -7.43 -9.27
C ALA A 121 -32.23 -8.74 -10.08
N ILE A 122 -31.37 -9.68 -9.67
CA ILE A 122 -31.19 -10.97 -10.35
C ILE A 122 -32.41 -11.86 -10.11
N THR A 123 -33.08 -12.24 -11.19
CA THR A 123 -34.26 -13.11 -11.17
C THR A 123 -33.94 -14.60 -11.19
N ASP A 124 -32.74 -14.98 -11.67
CA ASP A 124 -32.27 -16.36 -11.64
C ASP A 124 -31.78 -16.73 -10.23
N GLU A 125 -32.49 -17.65 -9.58
CA GLU A 125 -32.29 -18.02 -8.18
C GLU A 125 -30.90 -18.62 -7.91
N LYS A 126 -30.33 -19.34 -8.88
CA LYS A 126 -29.01 -19.94 -8.74
C LYS A 126 -27.92 -18.89 -8.83
N ILE A 127 -28.00 -18.00 -9.82
CA ILE A 127 -27.03 -16.90 -10.01
C ILE A 127 -27.13 -15.91 -8.85
N ASN A 128 -28.35 -15.59 -8.39
CA ASN A 128 -28.59 -14.71 -7.25
C ASN A 128 -27.86 -15.24 -6.00
N LYS A 129 -28.04 -16.53 -5.68
CA LYS A 129 -27.40 -17.16 -4.53
C LYS A 129 -25.87 -17.12 -4.62
N GLU A 130 -25.30 -17.44 -5.79
CA GLU A 130 -23.84 -17.43 -6.00
C GLU A 130 -23.25 -16.01 -5.86
N GLU A 131 -23.90 -14.98 -6.42
CA GLU A 131 -23.40 -13.60 -6.32
C GLU A 131 -23.65 -12.98 -4.93
N ALA A 132 -24.71 -13.37 -4.23
CA ALA A 132 -24.96 -12.98 -2.84
C ALA A 132 -23.88 -13.50 -1.89
N GLU A 133 -23.49 -14.78 -2.03
CA GLU A 133 -22.42 -15.39 -1.22
C GLU A 133 -21.07 -14.70 -1.47
N LYS A 134 -20.77 -14.39 -2.74
CA LYS A 134 -19.56 -13.66 -3.13
C LYS A 134 -19.53 -12.21 -2.61
N LEU A 135 -20.68 -11.54 -2.60
CA LEU A 135 -20.81 -10.18 -2.05
C LEU A 135 -20.53 -10.16 -0.54
N GLU A 136 -20.99 -11.19 0.20
CA GLU A 136 -20.72 -11.35 1.63
C GLU A 136 -19.23 -11.59 1.91
N ASP A 137 -18.59 -12.47 1.13
CA ASP A 137 -17.15 -12.75 1.22
C ASP A 137 -16.29 -11.50 0.97
N ASP A 138 -16.64 -10.69 -0.02
CA ASP A 138 -15.95 -9.44 -0.32
C ASP A 138 -16.13 -8.41 0.80
N LEU A 139 -17.33 -8.31 1.38
CA LEU A 139 -17.60 -7.44 2.53
C LEU A 139 -16.73 -7.81 3.75
N LEU A 140 -16.57 -9.11 4.02
CA LEU A 140 -15.72 -9.58 5.12
C LEU A 140 -14.23 -9.25 4.89
N LYS A 141 -13.76 -9.23 3.65
CA LYS A 141 -12.39 -8.79 3.32
C LYS A 141 -12.22 -7.29 3.52
N VAL A 142 -13.19 -6.49 3.08
CA VAL A 142 -13.20 -5.03 3.26
C VAL A 142 -13.18 -4.65 4.75
N LYS A 143 -14.06 -5.25 5.56
CA LYS A 143 -14.12 -4.98 7.01
C LYS A 143 -12.79 -5.28 7.73
N ARG A 144 -12.12 -6.37 7.36
CA ARG A 144 -10.79 -6.73 7.90
C ARG A 144 -9.73 -5.68 7.55
N ARG A 145 -9.73 -5.15 6.33
CA ARG A 145 -8.81 -4.06 5.92
C ARG A 145 -9.11 -2.76 6.66
N LYS A 146 -10.38 -2.38 6.83
CA LYS A 146 -10.77 -1.16 7.57
C LYS A 146 -10.27 -1.18 9.03
N LEU A 147 -10.43 -2.31 9.73
CA LEU A 147 -9.86 -2.49 11.08
C LEU A 147 -8.32 -2.46 11.10
N GLY A 148 -7.71 -2.87 9.99
CA GLY A 148 -6.26 -2.78 9.74
C GLY A 148 -5.74 -1.34 9.56
N ASN A 149 -6.60 -0.42 9.09
CA ASN A 149 -6.25 0.96 8.73
C ASN A 149 -6.45 1.98 9.87
N ILE A 150 -7.21 1.62 10.92
CA ILE A 150 -7.50 2.46 12.11
C ILE A 150 -6.50 2.20 13.25
#